data_AF-A0A537FFM0-F1
#
_entry.id   AF-A0A537FFM0-F1
#
_cell.length_a   1.000
_cell.length_b   1.000
_cell.length_c   1.000
_cell.angle_alpha   90.00
_cell.angle_beta   90.00
_cell.angle_gamma   90.00
#
_symmetry.space_group_name_H-M   'P 1'
#
loop_
_entity.id
_entity.type
_entity.pdbx_description
1 polymer ?
#
loop_
_entity_poly.entity_id
_entity_poly.type
_entity_poly.pdbx_seq_one_letter_code
_entity_poly.pdbx_strand_id
1 'polypeptide(L)'
;MLSPNTDSNLLQESVSLSIPQKQGEKAIQLLGKLKLLNRKLAPQVIDDQLHVPLARAPKAQEQELLERVLGKQNLLREEFRSRLEPVGSLEKVLTQQLPSSIIRLVSKSFDIIGDIAIIELSPEGEPFEKDIAEALMKVHKNVKSVYSKAGPITDNRRLRPLHHVLGANRTQTIYKEMGCRFKIDISKAFFSPRLSAEHRRVAEQVRPGECVVDMFAGVGPFSILIAKRLNDVQIHAIDANPEAAKLIGENAKMNKVQNRMKVWSGDARVVIKNNLAGTATRVIMNHPSQAREFLEAACEALGRDGGIVHYYTFAEGADNESRARKELAGALANSGWKIEKIMATRKVRGVAPMKWQVAIDAELVPA
;
A
#
# COMPACT_ATOMS: atom_id res chain seq x y z
N MET A 1 38.02 0.73 -11.98
CA MET A 1 37.38 0.05 -13.13
C MET A 1 36.53 -1.07 -12.56
N LEU A 2 35.21 -0.88 -12.52
CA LEU A 2 34.27 -1.89 -12.03
C LEU A 2 34.03 -2.89 -13.17
N SER A 3 34.39 -4.14 -12.95
CA SER A 3 34.12 -5.25 -13.86
C SER A 3 32.63 -5.34 -14.17
N PRO A 4 32.24 -5.67 -15.42
CA PRO A 4 30.84 -5.78 -15.80
C PRO A 4 30.19 -6.95 -15.07
N ASN A 5 28.91 -6.78 -14.72
CA ASN A 5 27.99 -7.83 -14.26
C ASN A 5 28.23 -9.17 -14.99
N THR A 6 28.91 -10.11 -14.35
CA THR A 6 28.82 -11.54 -14.65
C THR A 6 28.03 -12.19 -13.54
N ASP A 7 26.71 -12.09 -13.62
CA ASP A 7 25.81 -12.97 -12.88
C ASP A 7 24.54 -13.16 -13.72
N SER A 8 24.43 -14.29 -14.41
CA SER A 8 23.16 -15.03 -14.66
C SER A 8 23.23 -16.09 -15.77
N ASN A 9 24.28 -16.94 -15.83
CA ASN A 9 24.24 -18.11 -16.73
C ASN A 9 24.98 -19.34 -16.16
N LEU A 10 24.92 -19.53 -14.84
CA LEU A 10 25.40 -20.77 -14.23
C LEU A 10 24.41 -21.89 -14.54
N LEU A 11 24.74 -22.68 -15.56
CA LEU A 11 24.10 -23.95 -15.89
C LEU A 11 24.55 -25.00 -14.88
N GLN A 12 23.60 -25.78 -14.36
CA GLN A 12 23.86 -26.89 -13.47
C GLN A 12 23.13 -28.13 -14.00
N GLU A 13 23.88 -29.22 -14.15
CA GLU A 13 23.32 -30.51 -14.53
C GLU A 13 22.44 -31.08 -13.40
N SER A 14 21.26 -31.58 -13.74
CA SER A 14 20.34 -32.19 -12.80
C SER A 14 19.51 -33.28 -13.48
N VAL A 15 19.13 -34.30 -12.70
CA VAL A 15 18.15 -35.29 -13.16
C VAL A 15 16.83 -34.56 -13.42
N SER A 16 16.22 -34.82 -14.58
CA SER A 16 15.00 -34.19 -15.04
C SER A 16 13.90 -35.22 -15.19
N LEU A 17 12.67 -34.82 -14.84
CA LEU A 17 11.47 -35.48 -15.33
C LEU A 17 11.01 -34.78 -16.62
N SER A 18 11.07 -35.49 -17.75
CA SER A 18 10.57 -35.02 -19.03
C SER A 18 9.10 -35.40 -19.18
N ILE A 19 8.23 -34.40 -19.33
CA ILE A 19 6.77 -34.55 -19.33
C ILE A 19 6.11 -33.66 -20.40
N PRO A 20 4.92 -34.00 -20.91
CA PRO A 20 4.17 -33.11 -21.79
C PRO A 20 3.79 -31.81 -21.07
N GLN A 21 3.95 -30.66 -21.74
CA GLN A 21 3.68 -29.34 -21.15
C GLN A 21 2.26 -29.22 -20.54
N LYS A 22 1.25 -29.85 -21.15
CA LYS A 22 -0.14 -29.88 -20.66
C LYS A 22 -0.27 -30.49 -19.26
N GLN A 23 0.70 -31.28 -18.80
CA GLN A 23 0.73 -31.90 -17.48
C GLN A 23 1.63 -31.17 -16.49
N GLY A 24 2.29 -30.08 -16.90
CA GLY A 24 3.34 -29.42 -16.12
C GLY A 24 2.91 -29.00 -14.72
N GLU A 25 1.76 -28.35 -14.59
CA GLU A 25 1.24 -27.91 -13.28
C GLU A 25 1.00 -29.09 -12.34
N LYS A 26 0.33 -30.14 -12.85
CA LYS A 26 0.03 -31.36 -12.08
C LYS A 26 1.31 -32.06 -11.62
N ALA A 27 2.32 -32.14 -12.49
CA ALA A 27 3.60 -32.75 -12.18
C ALA A 27 4.40 -31.94 -11.15
N ILE A 28 4.47 -30.61 -11.31
CA ILE A 28 5.16 -29.72 -10.36
C ILE A 28 4.55 -29.85 -8.96
N GLN A 29 3.21 -29.88 -8.86
CA GLN A 29 2.51 -30.07 -7.59
C GLN A 29 2.84 -31.43 -6.95
N LEU A 30 2.81 -32.51 -7.74
CA LEU A 30 3.12 -33.86 -7.25
C LEU A 30 4.59 -33.98 -6.80
N LEU A 31 5.53 -33.53 -7.62
CA LEU A 31 6.96 -33.50 -7.29
C LEU A 31 7.25 -32.64 -6.06
N GLY A 32 6.50 -31.56 -5.87
CA GLY A 32 6.53 -30.74 -4.66
C GLY A 32 6.09 -31.51 -3.41
N LYS A 33 4.98 -32.25 -3.48
CA LYS A 33 4.49 -33.10 -2.38
C LYS A 33 5.47 -34.22 -2.03
N LEU A 34 6.11 -34.82 -3.04
CA LEU A 34 7.11 -35.87 -2.87
C LEU A 34 8.50 -35.33 -2.46
N LYS A 35 8.67 -34.01 -2.33
CA LYS A 35 9.96 -33.36 -2.06
C LYS A 35 11.05 -33.73 -3.08
N LEU A 36 10.65 -34.01 -4.32
CA LEU A 36 11.54 -34.37 -5.43
C LEU A 36 11.92 -33.14 -6.27
N LEU A 37 11.13 -32.07 -6.25
CA LEU A 37 11.38 -30.88 -7.06
C LEU A 37 12.63 -30.11 -6.61
N ASN A 38 13.60 -29.91 -7.50
CA ASN A 38 14.72 -29.00 -7.25
C ASN A 38 14.30 -27.55 -7.50
N ARG A 39 14.00 -26.82 -6.42
CA ARG A 39 13.55 -25.43 -6.49
C ARG A 39 14.64 -24.42 -6.82
N LYS A 40 15.91 -24.82 -6.82
CA LYS A 40 17.04 -23.95 -7.18
C LYS A 40 17.26 -23.85 -8.68
N LEU A 41 16.61 -24.70 -9.48
CA LEU A 41 16.78 -24.76 -10.93
C LEU A 41 15.46 -24.39 -11.63
N ALA A 42 15.57 -23.74 -12.78
CA ALA A 42 14.41 -23.32 -13.57
C ALA A 42 13.98 -24.44 -14.52
N PRO A 43 12.73 -24.94 -14.50
CA PRO A 43 12.21 -25.82 -15.54
C PRO A 43 12.34 -25.16 -16.91
N GLN A 44 12.54 -25.98 -17.95
CA GLN A 44 12.73 -25.52 -19.31
C GLN A 44 11.99 -26.41 -20.31
N VAL A 45 11.76 -25.90 -21.51
CA VAL A 45 11.15 -26.66 -22.60
C VAL A 45 12.23 -27.03 -23.60
N ILE A 46 12.34 -28.32 -23.89
CA ILE A 46 13.25 -28.90 -24.89
C ILE A 46 12.39 -29.86 -25.72
N ASP A 47 12.46 -29.75 -27.05
CA ASP A 47 11.72 -30.62 -27.98
C ASP A 47 10.24 -30.81 -27.63
N ASP A 48 9.54 -29.71 -27.35
CA ASP A 48 8.14 -29.63 -26.94
C ASP A 48 7.77 -30.34 -25.62
N GLN A 49 8.74 -30.90 -24.90
CA GLN A 49 8.57 -31.47 -23.56
C GLN A 49 9.01 -30.47 -22.49
N LEU A 50 8.31 -30.47 -21.36
CA LEU A 50 8.73 -29.73 -20.17
C LEU A 50 9.68 -30.61 -19.36
N HIS A 51 10.89 -30.12 -19.16
CA HIS A 51 11.91 -30.74 -18.33
C HIS A 51 11.88 -30.09 -16.95
N VAL A 52 11.54 -30.87 -15.93
CA VAL A 52 11.44 -30.39 -14.54
C VAL A 52 12.62 -30.94 -13.73
N PRO A 53 13.47 -30.08 -13.13
CA PRO A 53 14.67 -30.53 -12.41
C PRO A 53 14.31 -31.18 -11.07
N LEU A 54 14.99 -32.27 -10.75
CA LEU A 54 14.79 -33.07 -9.55
C LEU A 54 15.97 -32.93 -8.57
N ALA A 55 15.67 -32.85 -7.28
CA ALA A 55 16.67 -32.74 -6.22
C ALA A 55 17.45 -34.06 -6.04
N ARG A 56 16.83 -35.17 -6.42
CA ARG A 56 17.39 -36.53 -6.46
C ARG A 56 16.55 -37.38 -7.40
N ALA A 57 17.07 -38.54 -7.81
CA ALA A 57 16.28 -39.53 -8.51
C ALA A 57 15.09 -40.03 -7.64
N PRO A 58 13.90 -40.28 -8.24
CA PRO A 58 12.78 -40.92 -7.56
C PRO A 58 13.13 -42.35 -7.11
N LYS A 59 12.60 -42.79 -5.98
CA LYS A 59 12.63 -44.20 -5.54
C LYS A 59 11.56 -45.00 -6.30
N ALA A 60 11.65 -46.34 -6.28
CA ALA A 60 10.72 -47.22 -6.98
C ALA A 60 9.23 -46.90 -6.70
N GLN A 61 8.84 -46.73 -5.43
CA GLN A 61 7.47 -46.38 -5.05
C GLN A 61 7.04 -44.98 -5.54
N GLU A 62 7.98 -44.02 -5.59
CA GLU A 62 7.71 -42.67 -6.09
C GLU A 62 7.56 -42.70 -7.61
N GLN A 63 8.33 -43.54 -8.30
CA GLN A 63 8.25 -43.74 -9.75
C GLN A 63 6.91 -44.39 -10.14
N GLU A 64 6.49 -45.44 -9.44
CA GLU A 64 5.18 -46.08 -9.68
C GLU A 64 4.03 -45.07 -9.51
N LEU A 65 4.11 -44.22 -8.48
CA LEU A 65 3.14 -43.15 -8.26
C LEU A 65 3.16 -42.08 -9.37
N LEU A 66 4.34 -41.67 -9.83
CA LEU A 66 4.49 -40.72 -10.93
C LEU A 66 3.88 -41.30 -12.22
N GLU A 67 4.18 -42.56 -12.53
CA GLU A 67 3.64 -43.26 -13.70
C GLU A 67 2.12 -43.40 -13.62
N ARG A 68 1.57 -43.71 -12.46
CA ARG A 68 0.11 -43.79 -12.26
C ARG A 68 -0.59 -42.45 -12.48
N VAL A 69 0.03 -41.34 -12.08
CA VAL A 69 -0.61 -40.01 -12.07
C VAL A 69 -0.38 -39.23 -13.36
N LEU A 70 0.79 -39.40 -13.98
CA LEU A 70 1.25 -38.64 -15.15
C LEU A 70 1.37 -39.53 -16.41
N GLY A 71 1.32 -40.85 -16.27
CA GLY A 71 1.69 -41.80 -17.33
C GLY A 71 3.20 -42.07 -17.35
N LYS A 72 3.65 -42.95 -18.23
CA LYS A 72 5.08 -43.29 -18.38
C LYS A 72 5.89 -42.04 -18.73
N GLN A 73 6.92 -41.74 -17.92
CA GLN A 73 7.81 -40.58 -18.10
C GLN A 73 9.25 -41.03 -18.31
N ASN A 74 10.04 -40.15 -18.91
CA ASN A 74 11.48 -40.35 -19.04
C ASN A 74 12.23 -39.53 -17.97
N LEU A 75 13.20 -40.19 -17.33
CA LEU A 75 14.19 -39.51 -16.51
C LEU A 75 15.42 -39.24 -17.38
N LEU A 76 15.75 -37.97 -17.54
CA LEU A 76 16.89 -37.51 -18.32
C LEU A 76 17.87 -36.74 -17.44
N ARG A 77 19.02 -36.38 -17.98
CA ARG A 77 19.95 -35.44 -17.35
C ARG A 77 20.04 -34.23 -18.26
N GLU A 78 19.73 -33.07 -17.71
CA GLU A 78 19.69 -31.82 -18.45
C GLU A 78 20.45 -30.74 -17.68
N GLU A 79 20.98 -29.78 -18.41
CA GLU A 79 21.56 -28.57 -17.84
C GLU A 79 20.49 -27.51 -17.63
N PHE A 80 20.28 -27.09 -16.38
CA PHE A 80 19.30 -26.08 -16.04
C PHE A 80 19.95 -24.78 -15.60
N ARG A 81 19.29 -23.67 -15.92
CA ARG A 81 19.65 -22.38 -15.32
C ARG A 81 19.35 -22.40 -13.83
N SER A 82 20.31 -21.94 -13.06
CA SER A 82 20.09 -21.63 -11.65
C SER A 82 19.05 -20.51 -11.52
N ARG A 83 18.00 -20.76 -10.73
CA ARG A 83 17.14 -19.69 -10.22
C ARG A 83 17.99 -18.88 -9.27
N LEU A 84 17.97 -17.55 -9.44
CA LEU A 84 18.44 -16.66 -8.39
C LEU A 84 17.72 -17.05 -7.11
N GLU A 85 18.48 -17.46 -6.08
CA GLU A 85 17.92 -17.62 -4.75
C GLU A 85 17.14 -16.35 -4.43
N PRO A 86 15.87 -16.43 -3.99
CA PRO A 86 15.21 -15.26 -3.50
C PRO A 86 16.12 -14.66 -2.44
N VAL A 87 16.57 -13.43 -2.69
CA VAL A 87 17.16 -12.60 -1.64
C VAL A 87 16.14 -12.70 -0.51
N GLY A 88 16.49 -13.34 0.61
CA GLY A 88 15.50 -13.74 1.60
C GLY A 88 14.76 -12.54 2.20
N SER A 89 14.00 -12.75 3.27
CA SER A 89 13.44 -11.62 4.02
C SER A 89 14.52 -10.57 4.33
N LEU A 90 14.15 -9.29 4.43
CA LEU A 90 15.07 -8.22 4.80
C LEU A 90 15.89 -8.59 6.06
N GLU A 91 15.23 -9.24 7.02
CA GLU A 91 15.86 -9.82 8.20
C GLU A 91 17.02 -10.77 7.85
N LYS A 92 16.84 -11.70 6.89
CA LYS A 92 17.90 -12.64 6.48
C LYS A 92 19.11 -11.91 5.88
N VAL A 93 18.89 -10.86 5.07
CA VAL A 93 19.99 -10.06 4.52
C VAL A 93 20.71 -9.30 5.62
N LEU A 94 19.96 -8.65 6.51
CA LEU A 94 20.54 -7.90 7.63
C LEU A 94 21.28 -8.82 8.62
N THR A 95 20.84 -10.06 8.86
CA THR A 95 21.57 -11.02 9.74
C THR A 95 22.97 -11.37 9.26
N GLN A 96 23.27 -11.14 7.98
CA GLN A 96 24.61 -11.38 7.43
C GLN A 96 25.52 -10.15 7.54
N GLN A 97 24.96 -8.97 7.87
CA GLN A 97 25.64 -7.68 7.80
C GLN A 97 25.65 -6.94 9.14
N LEU A 98 24.66 -7.16 10.00
CA LEU A 98 24.44 -6.39 11.23
C LEU A 98 24.27 -7.28 12.46
N PRO A 99 24.61 -6.78 13.67
CA PRO A 99 24.31 -7.46 14.93
C PRO A 99 22.81 -7.71 15.15
N SER A 100 22.47 -8.83 15.78
CA SER A 100 21.09 -9.25 16.07
C SER A 100 20.23 -8.22 16.83
N SER A 101 20.87 -7.37 17.65
CA SER A 101 20.23 -6.28 18.39
C SER A 101 19.67 -5.18 17.47
N ILE A 102 20.39 -4.85 16.39
CA ILE A 102 20.00 -3.81 15.43
C ILE A 102 18.88 -4.30 14.52
N ILE A 103 18.88 -5.59 14.15
CA ILE A 103 17.91 -6.18 13.23
C ILE A 103 16.46 -6.07 13.75
N ARG A 104 16.28 -6.23 15.07
CA ARG A 104 14.97 -6.06 15.71
C ARG A 104 14.44 -4.62 15.64
N LEU A 105 15.32 -3.64 15.50
CA LEU A 105 14.98 -2.23 15.38
C LEU A 105 14.59 -1.85 13.95
N VAL A 106 15.09 -2.59 12.95
CA VAL A 106 14.93 -2.27 11.51
C VAL A 106 13.76 -3.00 10.85
N SER A 107 13.47 -4.24 11.25
CA SER A 107 12.58 -5.14 10.49
C SER A 107 11.10 -4.75 10.42
N LYS A 108 10.67 -3.67 11.09
CA LYS A 108 9.24 -3.31 11.23
C LYS A 108 8.86 -1.88 10.81
N SER A 109 9.77 -1.05 10.33
CA SER A 109 9.55 0.41 10.31
C SER A 109 9.87 1.14 9.00
N PHE A 110 9.61 0.51 7.84
CA PHE A 110 9.75 1.21 6.55
C PHE A 110 8.46 1.23 5.73
N ASP A 111 8.32 2.24 4.88
CA ASP A 111 7.28 2.36 3.87
C ASP A 111 7.93 2.42 2.48
N ILE A 112 7.38 1.71 1.50
CA ILE A 112 7.78 1.83 0.10
C ILE A 112 6.67 2.56 -0.66
N ILE A 113 7.02 3.71 -1.25
CA ILE A 113 6.15 4.53 -2.08
C ILE A 113 6.75 4.53 -3.48
N GLY A 114 6.16 3.73 -4.37
CA GLY A 114 6.63 3.55 -5.74
C GLY A 114 8.00 2.88 -5.75
N ASP A 115 9.02 3.67 -6.08
CA ASP A 115 10.43 3.26 -6.10
C ASP A 115 11.27 3.98 -5.03
N ILE A 116 10.64 4.60 -4.04
CA ILE A 116 11.31 5.23 -2.91
C ILE A 116 10.95 4.48 -1.62
N ALA A 117 11.95 4.17 -0.81
CA ALA A 117 11.76 3.65 0.54
C ALA A 117 12.01 4.75 1.58
N ILE A 118 11.17 4.79 2.62
CA ILE A 118 11.32 5.67 3.78
C ILE A 118 11.50 4.80 5.01
N ILE A 119 12.65 4.87 5.65
CA ILE A 119 12.99 4.13 6.87
C ILE A 119 12.83 5.00 8.11
N GLU A 120 12.46 4.38 9.23
CA GLU A 120 12.42 5.02 10.54
C GLU A 120 13.39 4.29 11.45
N LEU A 121 14.41 5.03 11.91
CA LEU A 121 15.53 4.53 12.69
C LEU A 121 15.40 5.03 14.13
N SER A 122 15.73 4.17 15.08
CA SER A 122 16.00 4.62 16.44
C SER A 122 17.41 5.23 16.51
N PRO A 123 17.76 5.99 17.56
CA PRO A 123 19.11 6.54 17.72
C PRO A 123 20.22 5.49 17.62
N GLU A 124 19.96 4.26 18.07
CA GLU A 124 20.90 3.14 17.98
C GLU A 124 21.02 2.57 16.56
N GLY A 125 20.02 2.77 15.71
CA GLY A 125 19.98 2.33 14.32
C GLY A 125 20.55 3.35 13.33
N GLU A 126 20.62 4.63 13.70
CA GLU A 126 21.15 5.71 12.85
C GLU A 126 22.56 5.43 12.29
N PRO A 127 23.54 4.92 13.07
CA PRO A 127 24.87 4.63 12.55
C PRO A 127 24.91 3.57 11.43
N PHE A 128 23.86 2.77 11.30
CA PHE A 128 23.74 1.67 10.34
C PHE A 128 22.82 2.00 9.16
N GLU A 129 22.40 3.27 9.00
CA GLU A 129 21.39 3.65 8.01
C GLU A 129 21.77 3.24 6.56
N LYS A 130 23.06 3.31 6.22
CA LYS A 130 23.57 2.93 4.89
C LYS A 130 23.49 1.42 4.66
N ASP A 131 23.95 0.62 5.63
CA ASP A 131 23.88 -0.85 5.55
C ASP A 131 22.42 -1.32 5.44
N ILE A 132 21.53 -0.68 6.20
CA ILE A 132 20.09 -0.94 6.15
C ILE A 132 19.52 -0.58 4.78
N ALA A 133 19.89 0.57 4.23
CA ALA A 133 19.45 1.02 2.91
C ALA A 133 19.95 0.08 1.80
N GLU A 134 21.20 -0.37 1.86
CA GLU A 134 21.78 -1.33 0.92
C GLU A 134 21.04 -2.67 0.96
N ALA A 135 20.80 -3.21 2.16
CA ALA A 135 20.03 -4.43 2.35
C ALA A 135 18.60 -4.28 1.80
N LEU A 136 17.96 -3.13 2.06
CA LEU A 136 16.61 -2.84 1.59
C LEU A 136 16.55 -2.78 0.06
N MET A 137 17.49 -2.09 -0.59
CA MET A 137 17.58 -2.06 -2.06
C MET A 137 17.96 -3.42 -2.65
N LYS A 138 18.73 -4.24 -1.93
CA LYS A 138 19.07 -5.61 -2.34
C LYS A 138 17.84 -6.52 -2.35
N VAL A 139 16.96 -6.39 -1.36
CA VAL A 139 15.71 -7.17 -1.21
C VAL A 139 14.62 -6.62 -2.14
N HIS A 140 14.43 -5.31 -2.17
CA HIS A 140 13.41 -4.62 -2.94
C HIS A 140 14.01 -3.98 -4.19
N LYS A 141 14.22 -4.79 -5.24
CA LYS A 141 14.88 -4.35 -6.49
C LYS A 141 14.22 -3.16 -7.20
N ASN A 142 12.94 -2.91 -6.93
CA ASN A 142 12.22 -1.75 -7.43
C ASN A 142 12.62 -0.44 -6.74
N VAL A 143 13.17 -0.49 -5.52
CA VAL A 143 13.61 0.70 -4.78
C VAL A 143 14.87 1.27 -5.42
N LYS A 144 14.84 2.57 -5.73
CA LYS A 144 15.92 3.34 -6.37
C LYS A 144 16.42 4.49 -5.50
N SER A 145 15.70 4.83 -4.44
CA SER A 145 16.12 5.80 -3.44
C SER A 145 15.65 5.39 -2.06
N VAL A 146 16.48 5.65 -1.04
CA VAL A 146 16.15 5.43 0.37
C VAL A 146 16.32 6.73 1.13
N TYR A 147 15.31 7.08 1.93
CA TYR A 147 15.32 8.22 2.84
C TYR A 147 15.06 7.76 4.27
N SER A 148 15.59 8.44 5.27
CA SER A 148 15.25 8.26 6.68
C SER A 148 14.39 9.43 7.19
N LYS A 149 13.50 9.17 8.14
CA LYS A 149 12.72 10.23 8.81
C LYS A 149 13.66 11.04 9.72
N ALA A 150 13.72 12.35 9.52
CA ALA A 150 14.50 13.27 10.35
C ALA A 150 13.57 14.06 11.28
N GLY A 151 13.21 13.48 12.43
CA GLY A 151 12.44 14.16 13.47
C GLY A 151 10.90 14.11 13.33
N PRO A 152 10.18 14.82 14.23
CA PRO A 152 8.71 14.81 14.27
C PRO A 152 8.10 15.53 13.06
N ILE A 153 6.78 15.38 12.89
CA ILE A 153 6.01 16.26 12.00
C ILE A 153 6.06 17.67 12.60
N THR A 154 6.62 18.63 11.86
CA THR A 154 6.85 19.98 12.37
C THR A 154 5.83 21.02 11.87
N ASP A 155 4.98 20.67 10.90
CA ASP A 155 4.06 21.62 10.28
C ASP A 155 2.61 21.12 10.10
N ASN A 156 1.70 22.07 9.84
CA ASN A 156 0.29 21.80 9.53
C ASN A 156 0.09 21.04 8.21
N ARG A 157 1.13 20.94 7.37
CA ARG A 157 1.12 20.18 6.10
C ARG A 157 1.42 18.71 6.32
N ARG A 158 1.70 18.32 7.56
CA ARG A 158 2.02 16.96 7.99
C ARG A 158 3.25 16.38 7.28
N LEU A 159 4.14 17.24 6.82
CA LEU A 159 5.38 16.85 6.17
C LEU A 159 6.41 16.52 7.25
N ARG A 160 7.05 15.36 7.11
CA ARG A 160 8.21 15.01 7.92
C ARG A 160 9.47 15.43 7.18
N PRO A 161 10.46 16.03 7.84
CA PRO A 161 11.77 16.17 7.25
C PRO A 161 12.34 14.79 6.90
N LEU A 162 13.00 14.69 5.75
CA LEU A 162 13.57 13.46 5.24
C LEU A 162 15.06 13.67 4.95
N HIS A 163 15.89 12.74 5.40
CA HIS A 163 17.31 12.70 5.07
C HIS A 163 17.53 11.67 3.96
N HIS A 164 18.27 12.05 2.91
CA HIS A 164 18.62 11.13 1.82
C HIS A 164 19.74 10.20 2.29
N VAL A 165 19.53 8.89 2.19
CA VAL A 165 20.49 7.89 2.69
C VAL A 165 21.27 7.25 1.54
N LEU A 166 20.56 6.75 0.51
CA LEU A 166 21.17 5.99 -0.58
C LEU A 166 20.36 6.07 -1.88
N GLY A 167 21.03 5.87 -3.01
CA GLY A 167 20.41 5.82 -4.34
C GLY A 167 20.22 7.19 -4.98
N ALA A 168 19.29 7.29 -5.94
CA ALA A 168 19.05 8.53 -6.68
C ALA A 168 18.42 9.60 -5.78
N ASN A 169 19.07 10.75 -5.61
CA ASN A 169 18.55 11.85 -4.79
C ASN A 169 17.38 12.56 -5.49
N ARG A 170 16.16 12.02 -5.35
CA ARG A 170 14.90 12.57 -5.82
C ARG A 170 13.74 12.21 -4.89
N THR A 171 12.77 13.10 -4.78
CA THR A 171 11.60 12.92 -3.91
C THR A 171 10.33 12.56 -4.67
N GLN A 172 10.37 12.63 -6.01
CA GLN A 172 9.21 12.34 -6.86
C GLN A 172 9.19 10.88 -7.32
N THR A 173 8.01 10.25 -7.28
CA THR A 173 7.81 8.86 -7.72
C THR A 173 6.38 8.64 -8.25
N ILE A 174 6.15 7.49 -8.87
CA ILE A 174 4.81 7.00 -9.23
C ILE A 174 4.47 5.80 -8.35
N TYR A 175 3.47 5.96 -7.49
CA TYR A 175 2.89 4.88 -6.72
C TYR A 175 1.69 4.28 -7.45
N LYS A 176 1.54 2.97 -7.38
CA LYS A 176 0.42 2.25 -8.00
C LYS A 176 -0.44 1.63 -6.91
N GLU A 177 -1.73 1.87 -6.99
CA GLU A 177 -2.71 1.32 -6.05
C GLU A 177 -4.04 1.10 -6.76
N MET A 178 -4.58 -0.12 -6.66
CA MET A 178 -5.91 -0.49 -7.17
C MET A 178 -6.17 -0.05 -8.63
N GLY A 179 -5.19 -0.26 -9.51
CA GLY A 179 -5.29 0.13 -10.93
C GLY A 179 -5.14 1.64 -11.19
N CYS A 180 -4.96 2.45 -10.15
CA CYS A 180 -4.65 3.87 -10.24
C CYS A 180 -3.14 4.12 -10.13
N ARG A 181 -2.70 5.25 -10.68
CA ARG A 181 -1.31 5.74 -10.60
C ARG A 181 -1.30 7.11 -9.93
N PHE A 182 -0.42 7.29 -8.96
CA PHE A 182 -0.30 8.52 -8.19
C PHE A 182 1.11 9.03 -8.31
N LYS A 183 1.28 10.19 -8.95
CA LYS A 183 2.48 11.00 -8.79
C LYS A 183 2.49 11.56 -7.38
N ILE A 184 3.61 11.33 -6.70
CA ILE A 184 3.82 11.72 -5.32
C ILE A 184 5.17 12.40 -5.24
N ASP A 185 5.24 13.46 -4.44
CA ASP A 185 6.48 14.08 -4.01
C ASP A 185 6.55 13.99 -2.48
N ILE A 186 7.41 13.10 -1.97
CA ILE A 186 7.47 12.74 -0.54
C ILE A 186 7.93 13.91 0.35
N SER A 187 8.55 14.94 -0.24
CA SER A 187 8.96 16.15 0.48
C SER A 187 7.90 17.26 0.47
N LYS A 188 6.84 17.10 -0.34
CA LYS A 188 5.85 18.17 -0.58
C LYS A 188 4.43 17.83 -0.21
N ALA A 189 4.04 16.54 -0.21
CA ALA A 189 2.69 16.14 0.14
C ALA A 189 2.68 14.88 1.01
N PHE A 190 1.80 14.88 2.03
CA PHE A 190 1.60 13.70 2.86
C PHE A 190 0.99 12.55 2.04
N PHE A 191 1.56 11.36 2.18
CA PHE A 191 1.00 10.12 1.65
C PHE A 191 1.36 8.95 2.55
N SER A 192 0.45 7.97 2.68
CA SER A 192 0.74 6.72 3.39
C SER A 192 0.22 5.52 2.59
N PRO A 193 1.10 4.60 2.15
CA PRO A 193 0.66 3.39 1.44
C PRO A 193 -0.13 2.44 2.35
N ARG A 194 0.00 2.60 3.68
CA ARG A 194 -0.70 1.79 4.69
C ARG A 194 -2.22 2.01 4.70
N LEU A 195 -2.71 3.08 4.09
CA LEU A 195 -4.15 3.37 4.00
C LEU A 195 -4.81 2.73 2.77
N SER A 196 -4.09 1.93 1.97
CA SER A 196 -4.64 1.44 0.70
C SER A 196 -5.90 0.60 0.85
N ALA A 197 -5.98 -0.25 1.89
CA ALA A 197 -7.20 -1.01 2.18
C ALA A 197 -8.37 -0.09 2.56
N GLU A 198 -8.09 1.02 3.24
CA GLU A 198 -9.09 1.99 3.64
C GLU A 198 -9.59 2.83 2.46
N HIS A 199 -8.68 3.23 1.56
CA HIS A 199 -9.05 3.86 0.29
C HIS A 199 -10.03 2.97 -0.49
N ARG A 200 -9.71 1.68 -0.65
CA ARG A 200 -10.57 0.72 -1.33
C ARG A 200 -11.94 0.61 -0.66
N ARG A 201 -11.97 0.48 0.67
CA ARG A 201 -13.21 0.32 1.43
C ARG A 201 -14.16 1.50 1.25
N VAL A 202 -13.69 2.72 1.51
CA VAL A 202 -14.53 3.92 1.34
C VAL A 202 -14.94 4.07 -0.10
N ALA A 203 -14.02 3.79 -1.03
CA ALA A 203 -14.34 3.78 -2.43
C ALA A 203 -15.54 2.85 -2.68
N GLU A 204 -15.48 1.56 -2.35
CA GLU A 204 -16.56 0.56 -2.54
C GLU A 204 -17.92 0.93 -1.91
N GLN A 205 -17.96 1.83 -0.93
CA GLN A 205 -19.20 2.32 -0.32
C GLN A 205 -19.92 3.39 -1.15
N VAL A 206 -19.20 4.16 -1.96
CA VAL A 206 -19.80 5.20 -2.83
C VAL A 206 -20.68 4.56 -3.91
N ARG A 207 -21.86 5.14 -4.15
CA ARG A 207 -22.84 4.73 -5.16
C ARG A 207 -22.88 5.73 -6.34
N PRO A 208 -23.36 5.30 -7.52
CA PRO A 208 -23.64 6.20 -8.63
C PRO A 208 -24.57 7.36 -8.22
N GLY A 209 -24.33 8.54 -8.78
CA GLY A 209 -25.10 9.76 -8.52
C GLY A 209 -24.67 10.55 -7.27
N GLU A 210 -23.74 10.02 -6.47
CA GLU A 210 -23.25 10.72 -5.27
C GLU A 210 -22.35 11.92 -5.60
N CYS A 211 -22.44 12.95 -4.75
CA CYS A 211 -21.49 14.06 -4.69
C CYS A 211 -20.60 13.90 -3.44
N VAL A 212 -19.31 13.67 -3.67
CA VAL A 212 -18.33 13.37 -2.62
C VAL A 212 -17.42 14.56 -2.37
N VAL A 213 -17.36 15.05 -1.14
CA VAL A 213 -16.38 16.05 -0.69
C VAL A 213 -15.27 15.36 0.11
N ASP A 214 -14.06 15.35 -0.43
CA ASP A 214 -12.85 14.88 0.25
C ASP A 214 -12.11 16.09 0.82
N MET A 215 -12.28 16.33 2.13
CA MET A 215 -11.87 17.59 2.78
C MET A 215 -10.34 17.73 2.92
N PHE A 216 -9.62 16.62 2.89
CA PHE A 216 -8.18 16.55 3.15
C PHE A 216 -7.53 15.55 2.20
N ALA A 217 -7.65 15.85 0.91
CA ALA A 217 -7.45 14.88 -0.16
C ALA A 217 -5.98 14.45 -0.34
N GLY A 218 -4.99 15.21 0.15
CA GLY A 218 -3.58 14.91 -0.04
C GLY A 218 -3.22 14.84 -1.53
N VAL A 219 -2.76 13.67 -1.99
CA VAL A 219 -2.51 13.41 -3.43
C VAL A 219 -3.70 12.79 -4.17
N GLY A 220 -4.85 12.73 -3.50
CA GLY A 220 -6.15 12.29 -4.02
C GLY A 220 -6.43 10.79 -4.01
N PRO A 221 -5.91 9.95 -3.09
CA PRO A 221 -6.11 8.50 -3.18
C PRO A 221 -7.57 8.07 -3.06
N PHE A 222 -8.36 8.64 -2.14
CA PHE A 222 -9.81 8.39 -2.07
C PHE A 222 -10.51 8.92 -3.32
N SER A 223 -10.36 10.22 -3.57
CA SER A 223 -11.00 10.93 -4.67
C SER A 223 -10.79 10.25 -6.03
N ILE A 224 -9.54 9.94 -6.39
CA ILE A 224 -9.22 9.35 -7.70
C ILE A 224 -9.69 7.91 -7.79
N LEU A 225 -9.60 7.13 -6.72
CA LEU A 225 -10.06 5.74 -6.72
C LEU A 225 -11.59 5.66 -6.87
N ILE A 226 -12.33 6.56 -6.20
CA ILE A 226 -13.79 6.69 -6.37
C ILE A 226 -14.12 7.06 -7.82
N ALA A 227 -13.50 8.12 -8.35
CA ALA A 227 -13.74 8.53 -9.73
C ALA A 227 -13.29 7.47 -10.74
N LYS A 228 -12.28 6.65 -10.44
CA LYS A 228 -11.86 5.58 -11.36
C LYS A 228 -12.92 4.49 -11.47
N ARG A 229 -13.64 4.21 -10.39
CA ARG A 229 -14.63 3.14 -10.30
C ARG A 229 -16.01 3.54 -10.84
N LEU A 230 -16.42 4.80 -10.63
CA LEU A 230 -17.76 5.27 -10.97
C LEU A 230 -17.71 6.34 -12.05
N ASN A 231 -18.55 6.19 -13.08
CA ASN A 231 -18.71 7.20 -14.13
C ASN A 231 -19.67 8.32 -13.71
N ASP A 232 -20.74 7.95 -13.01
CA ASP A 232 -21.73 8.87 -12.47
C ASP A 232 -21.39 9.18 -11.01
N VAL A 233 -20.48 10.14 -10.81
CA VAL A 233 -20.07 10.65 -9.49
C VAL A 233 -19.46 12.03 -9.70
N GLN A 234 -19.73 12.96 -8.79
CA GLN A 234 -19.05 14.24 -8.73
C GLN A 234 -18.15 14.27 -7.49
N ILE A 235 -16.90 14.69 -7.64
CA ILE A 235 -15.94 14.74 -6.54
C ILE A 235 -15.37 16.14 -6.38
N HIS A 236 -15.35 16.63 -5.15
CA HIS A 236 -14.64 17.83 -4.75
C HIS A 236 -13.49 17.45 -3.82
N ALA A 237 -12.27 17.54 -4.34
CA ALA A 237 -11.06 17.21 -3.62
C ALA A 237 -10.41 18.50 -3.10
N ILE A 238 -10.31 18.66 -1.78
CA ILE A 238 -9.80 19.85 -1.13
C ILE A 238 -8.49 19.53 -0.42
N ASP A 239 -7.49 20.39 -0.57
CA ASP A 239 -6.31 20.36 0.29
C ASP A 239 -5.76 21.77 0.54
N ALA A 240 -5.35 22.04 1.78
CA ALA A 240 -4.77 23.33 2.16
C ALA A 240 -3.33 23.50 1.65
N ASN A 241 -2.65 22.39 1.32
CA ASN A 241 -1.32 22.42 0.73
C ASN A 241 -1.43 22.58 -0.80
N PRO A 242 -0.96 23.70 -1.37
CA PRO A 242 -1.08 23.95 -2.81
C PRO A 242 -0.30 22.94 -3.67
N GLU A 243 0.82 22.38 -3.16
CA GLU A 243 1.55 21.35 -3.89
C GLU A 243 0.77 20.03 -3.92
N ALA A 244 0.04 19.70 -2.85
CA ALA A 244 -0.84 18.54 -2.81
C ALA A 244 -2.03 18.72 -3.77
N ALA A 245 -2.67 19.90 -3.77
CA ALA A 245 -3.72 20.25 -4.72
C ALA A 245 -3.25 20.14 -6.18
N LYS A 246 -2.05 20.64 -6.49
CA LYS A 246 -1.44 20.48 -7.82
C LYS A 246 -1.28 19.00 -8.19
N LEU A 247 -0.75 18.19 -7.27
CA LEU A 247 -0.60 16.75 -7.47
C LEU A 247 -1.94 16.03 -7.69
N ILE A 248 -3.02 16.41 -6.98
CA ILE A 248 -4.36 15.85 -7.22
C ILE A 248 -4.77 16.10 -8.67
N GLY A 249 -4.60 17.32 -9.19
CA GLY A 249 -4.93 17.67 -10.56
C GLY A 249 -4.13 16.87 -11.61
N GLU A 250 -2.81 16.71 -11.38
CA GLU A 250 -1.95 15.88 -12.22
C GLU A 250 -2.36 14.41 -12.18
N ASN A 251 -2.68 13.89 -10.99
CA ASN A 251 -3.09 12.52 -10.79
C ASN A 251 -4.48 12.24 -11.39
N ALA A 252 -5.42 13.18 -11.31
CA ALA A 252 -6.72 13.07 -11.95
C ALA A 252 -6.58 12.93 -13.48
N LYS A 253 -5.71 13.73 -14.11
CA LYS A 253 -5.38 13.61 -15.55
C LYS A 253 -4.71 12.27 -15.86
N MET A 254 -3.72 11.85 -15.04
CA MET A 254 -2.99 10.59 -15.23
C MET A 254 -3.90 9.34 -15.20
N ASN A 255 -5.01 9.42 -14.45
CA ASN A 255 -5.99 8.35 -14.31
C ASN A 255 -7.21 8.50 -15.24
N LYS A 256 -7.28 9.59 -16.02
CA LYS A 256 -8.38 9.94 -16.92
C LYS A 256 -9.71 10.12 -16.19
N VAL A 257 -9.67 10.84 -15.06
CA VAL A 257 -10.84 11.08 -14.20
C VAL A 257 -11.12 12.56 -13.94
N GLN A 258 -10.33 13.46 -14.54
CA GLN A 258 -10.40 14.90 -14.32
C GLN A 258 -11.75 15.54 -14.64
N ASN A 259 -12.57 14.91 -15.49
CA ASN A 259 -13.90 15.38 -15.86
C ASN A 259 -14.98 15.13 -14.79
N ARG A 260 -14.67 14.32 -13.76
CA ARG A 260 -15.57 14.00 -12.63
C ARG A 260 -15.14 14.66 -11.33
N MET A 261 -14.08 15.47 -11.39
CA MET A 261 -13.39 15.97 -10.22
C MET A 261 -13.17 17.47 -10.34
N LYS A 262 -13.41 18.19 -9.26
CA LYS A 262 -12.95 19.57 -9.08
C LYS A 262 -11.97 19.61 -7.92
N VAL A 263 -10.80 20.20 -8.17
CA VAL A 263 -9.73 20.31 -7.18
C VAL A 263 -9.74 21.71 -6.61
N TRP A 264 -9.67 21.81 -5.28
CA TRP A 264 -9.66 23.05 -4.55
C TRP A 264 -8.39 23.15 -3.71
N SER A 265 -7.66 24.26 -3.86
CA SER A 265 -6.52 24.58 -3.02
C SER A 265 -6.97 25.59 -1.96
N GLY A 266 -6.94 25.22 -0.68
CA GLY A 266 -7.33 26.11 0.41
C GLY A 266 -7.83 25.38 1.65
N ASP A 267 -8.12 26.15 2.70
CA ASP A 267 -8.75 25.61 3.91
C ASP A 267 -10.14 25.06 3.59
N ALA A 268 -10.40 23.82 4.02
CA ALA A 268 -11.66 23.13 3.73
C ALA A 268 -12.89 23.90 4.22
N ARG A 269 -12.81 24.60 5.36
CA ARG A 269 -13.92 25.42 5.89
C ARG A 269 -14.27 26.54 4.93
N VAL A 270 -13.25 27.25 4.42
CA VAL A 270 -13.44 28.38 3.49
C VAL A 270 -13.94 27.90 2.14
N VAL A 271 -13.36 26.82 1.61
CA VAL A 271 -13.77 26.25 0.32
C VAL A 271 -15.22 25.78 0.39
N ILE A 272 -15.60 25.06 1.45
CA ILE A 272 -16.97 24.55 1.62
C ILE A 272 -17.96 25.70 1.72
N LYS A 273 -17.76 26.63 2.66
CA LYS A 273 -18.66 27.76 2.87
C LYS A 273 -18.93 28.55 1.59
N ASN A 274 -17.88 28.79 0.79
CA ASN A 274 -18.00 29.64 -0.38
C ASN A 274 -18.49 28.90 -1.64
N ASN A 275 -18.40 27.57 -1.70
CA ASN A 275 -18.58 26.84 -2.97
C ASN A 275 -19.36 25.53 -2.88
N LEU A 276 -19.43 24.87 -1.72
CA LEU A 276 -19.91 23.49 -1.59
C LEU A 276 -21.01 23.30 -0.52
N ALA A 277 -21.50 24.38 0.07
CA ALA A 277 -22.57 24.31 1.06
C ALA A 277 -23.83 23.62 0.47
N GLY A 278 -24.33 22.60 1.14
CA GLY A 278 -25.52 21.86 0.72
C GLY A 278 -25.35 20.96 -0.52
N THR A 279 -24.12 20.70 -0.98
CA THR A 279 -23.87 19.99 -2.25
C THR A 279 -23.54 18.50 -2.09
N ALA A 280 -23.01 18.10 -0.93
CA ALA A 280 -22.47 16.77 -0.70
C ALA A 280 -23.54 15.79 -0.24
N THR A 281 -23.49 14.57 -0.77
CA THR A 281 -24.16 13.40 -0.20
C THR A 281 -23.22 12.59 0.68
N ARG A 282 -21.90 12.79 0.52
CA ARG A 282 -20.86 12.13 1.29
C ARG A 282 -19.66 13.04 1.55
N VAL A 283 -19.15 13.03 2.78
CA VAL A 283 -17.95 13.77 3.19
C VAL A 283 -16.89 12.82 3.74
N ILE A 284 -15.64 12.97 3.31
CA ILE A 284 -14.49 12.21 3.80
C ILE A 284 -13.58 13.15 4.59
N MET A 285 -13.36 12.84 5.88
CA MET A 285 -12.60 13.68 6.81
C MET A 285 -11.30 12.99 7.28
N ASN A 286 -10.40 12.66 6.35
CA ASN A 286 -9.15 11.93 6.65
C ASN A 286 -8.05 12.80 7.32
N HIS A 287 -8.42 13.55 8.37
CA HIS A 287 -7.51 14.32 9.20
C HIS A 287 -7.64 13.92 10.68
N PRO A 288 -7.19 12.72 11.07
CA PRO A 288 -7.48 12.13 12.39
C PRO A 288 -7.05 12.93 13.62
N SER A 289 -6.12 13.89 13.49
CA SER A 289 -5.75 14.77 14.60
C SER A 289 -6.61 16.02 14.75
N GLN A 290 -7.40 16.39 13.74
CA GLN A 290 -8.16 17.65 13.70
C GLN A 290 -9.58 17.50 13.15
N ALA A 291 -10.04 16.29 12.80
CA ALA A 291 -11.35 16.09 12.17
C ALA A 291 -12.49 16.74 12.97
N ARG A 292 -12.41 16.71 14.30
CA ARG A 292 -13.36 17.39 15.21
C ARG A 292 -13.55 18.88 14.88
N GLU A 293 -12.47 19.60 14.60
CA GLU A 293 -12.46 21.05 14.35
C GLU A 293 -13.10 21.42 13.00
N PHE A 294 -13.26 20.43 12.11
CA PHE A 294 -13.79 20.62 10.77
C PHE A 294 -15.19 20.02 10.60
N LEU A 295 -15.78 19.48 11.67
CA LEU A 295 -17.06 18.79 11.60
C LEU A 295 -18.22 19.72 11.23
N GLU A 296 -18.20 20.97 11.71
CA GLU A 296 -19.19 21.97 11.33
C GLU A 296 -19.18 22.22 9.80
N ALA A 297 -17.99 22.39 9.21
CA ALA A 297 -17.86 22.53 7.76
C ALA A 297 -18.26 21.25 7.01
N ALA A 298 -17.98 20.07 7.56
CA ALA A 298 -18.47 18.81 6.98
C ALA A 298 -20.01 18.77 6.94
N CYS A 299 -20.66 19.24 8.01
CA CYS A 299 -22.12 19.35 8.08
C CYS A 299 -22.65 20.42 7.11
N GLU A 300 -22.00 21.58 7.01
CA GLU A 300 -22.34 22.63 6.04
C GLU A 300 -22.27 22.13 4.58
N ALA A 301 -21.33 21.24 4.27
CA ALA A 301 -21.23 20.64 2.94
C ALA A 301 -22.42 19.71 2.60
N LEU A 302 -23.04 19.07 3.59
CA LEU A 302 -24.13 18.10 3.38
C LEU A 302 -25.44 18.78 2.96
N GLY A 303 -26.19 18.11 2.09
CA GLY A 303 -27.52 18.54 1.66
C GLY A 303 -28.56 18.54 2.79
N ARG A 304 -29.73 19.11 2.53
CA ARG A 304 -30.83 19.22 3.51
C ARG A 304 -31.39 17.87 3.98
N ASP A 305 -31.27 16.85 3.14
CA ASP A 305 -31.69 15.48 3.46
C ASP A 305 -30.62 14.70 4.24
N GLY A 306 -29.49 15.36 4.54
CA GLY A 306 -28.35 14.76 5.22
C GLY A 306 -27.40 14.01 4.29
N GLY A 307 -26.60 13.13 4.87
CA GLY A 307 -25.67 12.29 4.12
C GLY A 307 -24.65 11.57 4.99
N ILE A 308 -23.66 10.97 4.35
CA ILE A 308 -22.70 10.09 5.02
C ILE A 308 -21.39 10.82 5.30
N VAL A 309 -20.91 10.77 6.54
CA VAL A 309 -19.59 11.27 6.93
C VAL A 309 -18.68 10.10 7.28
N HIS A 310 -17.49 10.06 6.66
CA HIS A 310 -16.37 9.22 7.07
C HIS A 310 -15.47 10.02 7.99
N TYR A 311 -15.71 9.89 9.29
CA TYR A 311 -14.99 10.59 10.34
C TYR A 311 -13.79 9.76 10.81
N TYR A 312 -12.60 10.33 10.78
CA TYR A 312 -11.38 9.69 11.27
C TYR A 312 -10.88 10.40 12.52
N THR A 313 -10.48 9.65 13.54
CA THR A 313 -9.85 10.20 14.75
C THR A 313 -8.77 9.27 15.30
N PHE A 314 -7.93 9.77 16.20
CA PHE A 314 -7.04 8.94 17.00
C PHE A 314 -7.67 8.64 18.36
N ALA A 315 -7.79 7.36 18.69
CA ALA A 315 -8.33 6.93 19.97
C ALA A 315 -7.39 5.93 20.67
N GLU A 316 -7.32 6.07 21.99
CA GLU A 316 -6.44 5.30 22.87
C GLU A 316 -7.25 4.38 23.80
N GLY A 317 -6.61 3.30 24.25
CA GLY A 317 -7.19 2.36 25.20
C GLY A 317 -7.96 1.21 24.55
N ALA A 318 -8.42 0.27 25.38
CA ALA A 318 -9.20 -0.88 24.92
C ALA A 318 -10.58 -0.46 24.35
N ASP A 319 -11.12 0.65 24.84
CA ASP A 319 -12.40 1.25 24.46
C ASP A 319 -12.30 2.29 23.32
N ASN A 320 -11.20 2.28 22.54
CA ASN A 320 -10.89 3.25 21.49
C ASN A 320 -12.08 3.53 20.53
N GLU A 321 -12.80 2.50 20.07
CA GLU A 321 -13.97 2.68 19.19
C GLU A 321 -15.14 3.40 19.89
N SER A 322 -15.37 3.10 21.17
CA SER A 322 -16.41 3.76 21.97
C SER A 322 -16.06 5.23 22.21
N ARG A 323 -14.79 5.52 22.52
CA ARG A 323 -14.29 6.90 22.67
C ARG A 323 -14.45 7.70 21.39
N ALA A 324 -14.07 7.12 20.25
CA ALA A 324 -14.24 7.77 18.95
C ALA A 324 -15.72 8.11 18.69
N ARG A 325 -16.67 7.20 18.98
CA ARG A 325 -18.11 7.48 18.84
C ARG A 325 -18.59 8.59 19.77
N LYS A 326 -18.15 8.59 21.02
CA LYS A 326 -18.46 9.66 22.00
C LYS A 326 -17.90 11.01 21.56
N GLU A 327 -16.70 11.02 20.99
CA GLU A 327 -16.10 12.23 20.42
C GLU A 327 -16.94 12.79 19.28
N LEU A 328 -17.34 11.96 18.31
CA LEU A 328 -18.20 12.40 17.21
C LEU A 328 -19.55 12.94 17.72
N ALA A 329 -20.22 12.20 18.61
CA ALA A 329 -21.50 12.64 19.18
C ALA A 329 -21.36 13.95 19.97
N GLY A 330 -20.30 14.09 20.76
CA GLY A 330 -20.01 15.31 21.51
C GLY A 330 -19.61 16.49 20.61
N ALA A 331 -18.99 16.25 19.46
CA ALA A 331 -18.64 17.28 18.49
C ALA A 331 -19.86 17.80 17.71
N LEU A 332 -20.92 16.99 17.60
CA LEU A 332 -22.20 17.39 17.00
C LEU A 332 -23.12 18.12 17.99
N ALA A 333 -22.82 18.11 19.29
CA ALA A 333 -23.59 18.86 20.27
C ALA A 333 -23.61 20.35 19.88
N ASN A 334 -24.82 20.89 19.65
CA ASN A 334 -25.09 22.26 19.20
C ASN A 334 -24.74 22.58 17.73
N SER A 335 -24.47 21.58 16.88
CA SER A 335 -24.20 21.80 15.45
C SER A 335 -25.46 22.01 14.59
N GLY A 336 -26.66 21.73 15.13
CA GLY A 336 -27.90 21.65 14.34
C GLY A 336 -28.00 20.35 13.53
N TRP A 337 -27.11 19.38 13.78
CA TRP A 337 -27.06 18.07 13.15
C TRP A 337 -27.06 16.96 14.20
N LYS A 338 -27.61 15.80 13.84
CA LYS A 338 -27.62 14.59 14.67
C LYS A 338 -27.19 13.37 13.87
N ILE A 339 -26.71 12.36 14.59
CA ILE A 339 -26.40 11.06 14.04
C ILE A 339 -27.71 10.28 13.92
N GLU A 340 -28.18 10.04 12.70
CA GLU A 340 -29.31 9.15 12.45
C GLU A 340 -28.87 7.69 12.67
N LYS A 341 -27.71 7.33 12.12
CA LYS A 341 -27.21 5.96 12.18
C LYS A 341 -25.68 5.90 12.15
N ILE A 342 -25.11 5.08 13.04
CA ILE A 342 -23.72 4.62 12.91
C ILE A 342 -23.73 3.37 12.02
N MET A 343 -23.18 3.50 10.81
CA MET A 343 -23.09 2.39 9.85
C MET A 343 -21.96 1.44 10.22
N ALA A 344 -20.82 1.99 10.65
CA ALA A 344 -19.65 1.22 11.06
C ALA A 344 -18.73 2.02 11.99
N THR A 345 -18.00 1.31 12.84
CA THR A 345 -16.83 1.82 13.56
C THR A 345 -15.71 0.81 13.42
N ARG A 346 -14.48 1.25 13.14
CA ARG A 346 -13.36 0.33 12.95
C ARG A 346 -11.99 0.94 13.21
N LYS A 347 -11.07 0.10 13.65
CA LYS A 347 -9.63 0.37 13.65
C LYS A 347 -9.07 0.28 12.23
N VAL A 348 -8.56 1.40 11.71
CA VAL A 348 -7.93 1.50 10.38
C VAL A 348 -6.49 1.01 10.43
N ARG A 349 -5.72 1.48 11.42
CA ARG A 349 -4.32 1.06 11.64
C ARG A 349 -3.86 1.38 13.06
N GLY A 350 -2.86 0.63 13.52
CA GLY A 350 -2.11 0.97 14.73
C GLY A 350 -1.24 2.20 14.51
N VAL A 351 -1.20 3.09 15.50
CA VAL A 351 -0.40 4.33 15.48
C VAL A 351 0.73 4.25 16.49
N ALA A 352 0.43 3.78 17.70
CA ALA A 352 1.36 3.52 18.79
C ALA A 352 0.78 2.41 19.69
N PRO A 353 1.51 1.90 20.69
CA PRO A 353 0.94 0.97 21.67
C PRO A 353 -0.39 1.51 22.23
N MET A 354 -1.45 0.70 22.13
CA MET A 354 -2.82 1.05 22.55
C MET A 354 -3.46 2.27 21.86
N LYS A 355 -2.84 2.83 20.81
CA LYS A 355 -3.36 3.98 20.05
C LYS A 355 -3.67 3.59 18.61
N TRP A 356 -4.88 3.90 18.19
CA TRP A 356 -5.40 3.50 16.87
C TRP A 356 -5.92 4.71 16.11
N GLN A 357 -5.75 4.69 14.79
CA GLN A 357 -6.59 5.48 13.90
C GLN A 357 -7.91 4.74 13.76
N VAL A 358 -9.01 5.38 14.15
CA VAL A 358 -10.36 4.83 14.09
C VAL A 358 -11.16 5.58 13.03
N ALA A 359 -11.95 4.86 12.24
CA ALA A 359 -12.92 5.40 11.31
C ALA A 359 -14.33 5.14 11.83
N ILE A 360 -15.20 6.13 11.69
CA ILE A 360 -16.64 6.05 11.93
C ILE A 360 -17.33 6.46 10.65
N ASP A 361 -18.15 5.56 10.12
CA ASP A 361 -19.08 5.88 9.05
C ASP A 361 -20.43 6.20 9.70
N ALA A 362 -20.87 7.45 9.60
CA ALA A 362 -22.10 7.93 10.20
C ALA A 362 -23.00 8.57 9.15
N GLU A 363 -24.29 8.26 9.21
CA GLU A 363 -25.34 9.00 8.54
C GLU A 363 -25.76 10.15 9.44
N LEU A 364 -25.60 11.37 8.93
CA LEU A 364 -25.96 12.60 9.63
C LEU A 364 -27.17 13.24 8.95
N VAL A 365 -28.08 13.76 9.76
CA VAL A 365 -29.26 14.51 9.31
C VAL A 365 -29.39 15.81 10.12
N PRO A 366 -30.08 16.84 9.60
CA PRO A 366 -30.43 18.01 10.41
C PRO A 366 -31.22 17.60 11.67
N ALA A 367 -30.93 18.25 12.80
CA ALA A 367 -31.44 17.90 14.12
C ALA A 367 -32.95 18.16 14.28
#